data_AF-A0A8E2JIX5-F1
#
_entry.id   AF-A0A8E2JIX5-F1
#
_cell.length_a   1.000
_cell.length_b   1.000
_cell.length_c   1.000
_cell.angle_alpha   90.00
_cell.angle_beta   90.00
_cell.angle_gamma   90.00
#
_symmetry.space_group_name_H-M   'P 1'
#
loop_
_entity.id
_entity.type
_entity.pdbx_description
1 polymer ?
#
loop_
_entity_poly.entity_id
_entity_poly.type
_entity_poly.pdbx_seq_one_letter_code
_entity_poly.pdbx_strand_id
1 'polypeptide(L)'
;MPTYLVHGFRWPRPLIRIHIILQNLDDAAAEWLMAPATYATLFENFETLYPELMTSLPSLRFIEQYDPNDTTSKSQPYAYVCDQVHEVSLGVDVDEVRGKGLANDAWGALVELRDKIAPGEKVAWFVVVNGDIERWAPPTVGLLEGSAGGSAGSGVSQTSPESGGSSVIRDDTVMEQTKAQPKGFKKWFGGRGLRKPESSKNMRNSNMDNSIKSDPGTPPPLPVAGTAV
;
A
#
# COMPACT_ATOMS: atom_id res chain seq x y z
N MET A 1 -5.19 11.89 14.93
CA MET A 1 -4.48 11.50 13.71
C MET A 1 -4.00 10.07 13.89
N PRO A 2 -4.65 9.09 13.24
CA PRO A 2 -4.15 7.71 13.24
C PRO A 2 -2.64 7.65 13.02
N THR A 3 -1.98 6.90 13.90
CA THR A 3 -0.53 6.68 13.83
C THR A 3 -0.31 5.19 13.72
N TYR A 4 0.60 4.78 12.85
CA TYR A 4 0.86 3.38 12.57
C TYR A 4 2.33 3.06 12.83
N LEU A 5 2.59 1.97 13.52
CA LEU A 5 3.87 1.28 13.48
C LEU A 5 3.80 0.23 12.37
N VAL A 6 4.61 0.40 11.34
CA VAL A 6 4.56 -0.45 10.14
C VAL A 6 5.90 -1.09 9.87
N HIS A 7 5.86 -2.31 9.36
CA HIS A 7 6.99 -2.94 8.69
C HIS A 7 6.71 -2.97 7.19
N GLY A 8 7.69 -2.57 6.39
CA GLY A 8 7.48 -2.35 4.97
C GLY A 8 8.63 -1.61 4.33
N PHE A 9 8.34 -0.98 3.21
CA PHE A 9 9.24 -0.04 2.55
C PHE A 9 8.49 1.20 2.09
N ARG A 10 9.24 2.28 1.87
CA ARG A 10 8.69 3.51 1.29
C ARG A 10 8.47 3.28 -0.20
N TRP A 11 7.33 3.72 -0.69
CA TRP A 11 7.06 3.84 -2.11
C TRP A 11 7.01 5.33 -2.47
N PRO A 12 8.08 5.86 -3.11
CA PRO A 12 8.12 7.25 -3.54
C PRO A 12 6.93 7.61 -4.41
N ARG A 13 6.28 8.73 -4.11
CA ARG A 13 5.09 9.21 -4.84
C ARG A 13 5.29 9.30 -6.37
N PRO A 14 6.45 9.72 -6.89
CA PRO A 14 6.70 9.66 -8.34
C PRO A 14 6.65 8.23 -8.91
N LEU A 15 7.17 7.23 -8.19
CA LEU A 15 7.16 5.83 -8.63
C LEU A 15 5.76 5.23 -8.57
N ILE A 16 4.94 5.61 -7.59
CA ILE A 16 3.51 5.25 -7.54
C ILE A 16 2.79 5.74 -8.80
N ARG A 17 2.95 7.03 -9.13
CA ARG A 17 2.32 7.63 -10.32
C ARG A 17 2.77 6.91 -11.59
N ILE A 18 4.07 6.62 -11.72
CA ILE A 18 4.61 5.87 -12.86
C ILE A 18 4.00 4.47 -12.93
N HIS A 19 3.88 3.75 -11.80
CA HIS A 19 3.28 2.43 -11.76
C HIS A 19 1.82 2.44 -12.24
N ILE A 20 1.01 3.36 -11.71
CA ILE A 20 -0.39 3.54 -12.12
C ILE A 20 -0.51 3.79 -13.63
N ILE A 21 0.32 4.68 -14.18
CA ILE A 21 0.33 5.00 -15.62
C ILE A 21 0.76 3.79 -16.46
N LEU A 22 1.86 3.12 -16.10
CA LEU A 22 2.40 2.00 -16.88
C LEU A 22 1.48 0.78 -16.87
N GLN A 23 0.72 0.59 -15.80
CA GLN A 23 -0.21 -0.52 -15.64
C GLN A 23 -1.66 -0.18 -16.07
N ASN A 24 -1.91 1.06 -16.52
CA ASN A 24 -3.25 1.58 -16.88
C ASN A 24 -4.30 1.34 -15.78
N LEU A 25 -4.00 1.78 -14.55
CA LEU A 25 -4.87 1.61 -13.39
C LEU A 25 -5.81 2.80 -13.21
N ASP A 26 -6.89 2.83 -13.98
CA ASP A 26 -7.81 3.99 -14.05
C ASP A 26 -8.50 4.31 -12.70
N ASP A 27 -8.76 3.28 -11.88
CA ASP A 27 -9.41 3.41 -10.56
C ASP A 27 -8.41 3.70 -9.41
N ALA A 28 -7.11 3.84 -9.73
CA ALA A 28 -6.06 4.11 -8.75
C ALA A 28 -5.67 5.58 -8.68
N ALA A 29 -5.73 6.17 -7.49
CA ALA A 29 -5.27 7.52 -7.21
C ALA A 29 -3.91 7.50 -6.50
N ALA A 30 -2.90 8.08 -7.14
CA ALA A 30 -1.55 8.09 -6.58
C ALA A 30 -1.44 8.85 -5.26
N GLU A 31 -2.36 9.74 -4.91
CA GLU A 31 -2.37 10.53 -3.67
C GLU A 31 -3.23 9.93 -2.56
N TRP A 32 -3.90 8.81 -2.85
CA TRP A 32 -4.89 8.25 -1.95
C TRP A 32 -4.97 6.73 -2.04
N LEU A 33 -3.85 6.07 -1.73
CA LEU A 33 -3.67 4.61 -1.77
C LEU A 33 -4.55 3.86 -0.76
N MET A 34 -4.91 4.50 0.35
CA MET A 34 -5.79 3.89 1.35
C MET A 34 -7.27 3.93 0.96
N ALA A 35 -7.64 4.62 -0.13
CA ALA A 35 -9.01 4.61 -0.63
C ALA A 35 -9.43 3.19 -1.04
N PRO A 36 -10.64 2.71 -0.73
CA PRO A 36 -11.05 1.34 -1.04
C PRO A 36 -10.88 0.94 -2.50
N ALA A 37 -11.26 1.83 -3.44
CA ALA A 37 -11.10 1.58 -4.88
C ALA A 37 -9.63 1.47 -5.28
N THR A 38 -8.82 2.46 -4.90
CA THR A 38 -7.38 2.48 -5.23
C THR A 38 -6.63 1.32 -4.59
N TYR A 39 -6.96 0.98 -3.34
CA TYR A 39 -6.40 -0.18 -2.66
C TYR A 39 -6.70 -1.47 -3.45
N ALA A 40 -7.96 -1.71 -3.80
CA ALA A 40 -8.37 -2.91 -4.53
C ALA A 40 -7.65 -2.99 -5.88
N THR A 41 -7.67 -1.90 -6.66
CA THR A 41 -7.01 -1.85 -7.98
C THR A 41 -5.52 -2.13 -7.91
N LEU A 42 -4.80 -1.53 -6.94
CA LEU A 42 -3.37 -1.78 -6.76
C LEU A 42 -3.09 -3.20 -6.28
N PHE A 43 -3.89 -3.71 -5.36
CA PHE A 43 -3.73 -5.05 -4.81
C PHE A 43 -3.96 -6.12 -5.89
N GLU A 44 -5.06 -6.03 -6.65
CA GLU A 44 -5.35 -6.92 -7.78
C GLU A 44 -4.25 -6.85 -8.87
N ASN A 45 -3.71 -5.64 -9.12
CA ASN A 45 -2.59 -5.49 -10.03
C ASN A 45 -1.32 -6.20 -9.51
N PHE A 46 -1.04 -6.14 -8.20
CA PHE A 46 0.09 -6.86 -7.61
C PHE A 46 -0.11 -8.37 -7.66
N GLU A 47 -1.32 -8.87 -7.41
CA GLU A 47 -1.65 -10.29 -7.56
C GLU A 47 -1.45 -10.77 -9.01
N THR A 48 -1.75 -9.91 -9.99
CA THR A 48 -1.58 -10.21 -11.41
C THR A 48 -0.10 -10.21 -11.83
N LEU A 49 0.67 -9.20 -11.40
CA LEU A 49 2.06 -9.04 -11.81
C LEU A 49 3.01 -9.98 -11.05
N TYR A 50 2.73 -10.24 -9.77
CA TYR A 50 3.64 -10.90 -8.84
C TYR A 50 2.92 -11.98 -8.00
N PRO A 51 2.23 -12.97 -8.61
CA PRO A 51 1.40 -13.94 -7.89
C PRO A 51 2.17 -14.76 -6.84
N GLU A 52 3.41 -15.16 -7.16
CA GLU A 52 4.27 -15.91 -6.25
C GLU A 52 4.65 -15.07 -5.00
N LEU A 53 4.91 -13.77 -5.18
CA LEU A 53 5.24 -12.88 -4.06
C LEU A 53 4.01 -12.63 -3.19
N MET A 54 2.86 -12.41 -3.81
CA MET A 54 1.60 -12.15 -3.09
C MET A 54 1.13 -13.35 -2.27
N THR A 55 1.46 -14.58 -2.70
CA THR A 55 1.20 -15.79 -1.90
C THR A 55 1.93 -15.75 -0.55
N SER A 56 3.14 -15.18 -0.51
CA SER A 56 3.91 -14.99 0.72
C SER A 56 3.58 -13.70 1.48
N LEU A 57 2.70 -12.84 0.94
CA LEU A 57 2.35 -11.53 1.49
C LEU A 57 0.83 -11.35 1.69
N PRO A 58 0.14 -12.26 2.41
CA PRO A 58 -1.32 -12.22 2.55
C PRO A 58 -1.84 -11.00 3.35
N SER A 59 -0.98 -10.35 4.14
CA SER A 59 -1.31 -9.19 4.97
C SER A 59 -0.83 -7.87 4.39
N LEU A 60 -0.41 -7.84 3.11
CA LEU A 60 0.10 -6.65 2.46
C LEU A 60 -0.96 -5.53 2.49
N ARG A 61 -0.57 -4.34 2.96
CA ARG A 61 -1.40 -3.15 3.03
C ARG A 61 -0.62 -1.91 2.58
N PHE A 62 -1.35 -0.92 2.10
CA PHE A 62 -0.81 0.40 1.79
C PHE A 62 -1.10 1.37 2.94
N ILE A 63 -0.10 2.15 3.35
CA ILE A 63 -0.24 3.18 4.38
C ILE A 63 0.30 4.50 3.87
N GLU A 64 -0.43 5.58 4.12
CA GLU A 64 -0.09 6.91 3.64
C GLU A 64 0.34 7.85 4.75
N GLN A 65 1.11 8.87 4.36
CA GLN A 65 1.39 10.02 5.19
C GLN A 65 0.43 11.14 4.78
N TYR A 66 -0.24 11.71 5.78
CA TYR A 66 -1.11 12.85 5.56
C TYR A 66 -1.23 13.66 6.84
N ASP A 67 -1.15 14.98 6.72
CA ASP A 67 -1.46 15.93 7.77
C ASP A 67 -2.51 16.91 7.23
N PRO A 68 -3.75 16.92 7.74
CA PRO A 68 -4.80 17.83 7.28
C PRO A 68 -4.46 19.30 7.53
N ASN A 69 -3.54 19.60 8.44
CA ASN A 69 -3.11 20.98 8.73
C ASN A 69 -2.01 21.46 7.77
N ASP A 70 -1.35 20.55 7.03
CA ASP A 70 -0.39 20.93 6.00
C ASP A 70 -1.15 21.41 4.75
N THR A 71 -1.29 22.73 4.65
CA THR A 71 -1.90 23.41 3.49
C THR A 71 -0.88 23.73 2.39
N THR A 72 0.40 23.41 2.60
CA THR A 72 1.49 23.75 1.68
C THR A 72 1.80 22.62 0.71
N SER A 73 1.69 21.37 1.17
CA SER A 73 1.97 20.18 0.36
C SER A 73 0.68 19.51 -0.08
N LYS A 74 0.51 19.31 -1.39
CA LYS A 74 -0.62 18.53 -1.92
C LYS A 74 -0.57 17.06 -1.49
N SER A 75 0.63 16.54 -1.26
CA SER A 75 0.89 15.13 -1.00
C SER A 75 2.22 14.94 -0.31
N GLN A 76 2.28 14.03 0.65
CA GLN A 76 3.54 13.63 1.27
C GLN A 76 4.38 12.76 0.31
N PRO A 77 5.72 12.81 0.42
CA PRO A 77 6.64 12.25 -0.59
C PRO A 77 6.61 10.73 -0.71
N TYR A 78 6.10 10.02 0.31
CA TYR A 78 6.04 8.57 0.33
C TYR A 78 4.66 8.09 0.76
N ALA A 79 4.22 6.98 0.16
CA ALA A 79 3.36 6.01 0.83
C ALA A 79 4.23 4.82 1.26
N TYR A 80 3.63 3.84 1.92
CA TYR A 80 4.30 2.65 2.40
C TYR A 80 3.56 1.41 1.91
N VAL A 81 4.34 0.41 1.52
CA VAL A 81 3.86 -0.93 1.20
C VAL A 81 4.32 -1.83 2.35
N CYS A 82 3.36 -2.37 3.09
CA CYS A 82 3.59 -2.92 4.42
C CYS A 82 3.03 -4.33 4.53
N ASP A 83 3.81 -5.27 5.04
CA ASP A 83 3.34 -6.61 5.41
C ASP A 83 2.81 -6.64 6.85
N GLN A 84 3.30 -5.78 7.73
CA GLN A 84 2.78 -5.56 9.08
C GLN A 84 2.35 -4.11 9.28
N VAL A 85 1.16 -3.91 9.84
CA VAL A 85 0.65 -2.59 10.19
C VAL A 85 -0.07 -2.70 11.52
N HIS A 86 0.43 -1.96 12.51
CA HIS A 86 -0.14 -1.85 13.84
C HIS A 86 -0.59 -0.41 14.06
N GLU A 87 -1.88 -0.22 14.29
CA GLU A 87 -2.41 1.08 14.69
C GLU A 87 -2.03 1.38 16.15
N VAL A 88 -1.57 2.61 16.38
CA VAL A 88 -1.15 3.14 17.67
C VAL A 88 -2.24 4.07 18.17
N SER A 89 -3.04 3.61 19.12
CA SER A 89 -4.12 4.42 19.70
C SER A 89 -3.60 5.43 20.73
N LEU A 90 -2.84 4.96 21.73
CA LEU A 90 -2.24 5.81 22.79
C LEU A 90 -0.73 5.59 22.90
N GLY A 91 -0.30 4.34 22.77
CA GLY A 91 1.09 3.93 22.82
C GLY A 91 1.22 2.47 22.40
N VAL A 92 2.43 2.05 22.06
CA VAL A 92 2.74 0.67 21.67
C VAL A 92 4.15 0.32 22.15
N ASP A 93 4.32 -0.92 22.62
CA ASP A 93 5.65 -1.47 22.86
C ASP A 93 6.27 -1.88 21.53
N VAL A 94 7.28 -1.13 21.10
CA VAL A 94 7.96 -1.33 19.81
C VAL A 94 8.72 -2.65 19.80
N ASP A 95 9.29 -3.07 20.93
CA ASP A 95 10.06 -4.31 21.02
C ASP A 95 9.14 -5.53 21.03
N GLU A 96 7.97 -5.44 21.66
CA GLU A 96 6.94 -6.48 21.56
C GLU A 96 6.47 -6.68 20.12
N VAL A 97 6.16 -5.60 19.41
CA VAL A 97 5.68 -5.65 18.02
C VAL A 97 6.76 -6.22 17.09
N ARG A 98 8.00 -5.75 17.22
CA ARG A 98 9.13 -6.23 16.40
C ARG A 98 9.56 -7.65 16.75
N GLY A 99 9.40 -8.04 18.02
CA GLY A 99 9.76 -9.36 18.54
C GLY A 99 8.92 -10.51 17.98
N LYS A 100 7.73 -10.23 17.45
CA LYS A 100 6.91 -11.23 16.72
C LYS A 100 7.61 -11.77 15.47
N GLY A 101 8.59 -11.02 14.95
CA GLY A 101 9.38 -11.42 13.80
C GLY A 101 8.57 -11.50 12.51
N LEU A 102 9.22 -11.93 11.44
CA LEU A 102 8.61 -12.12 10.13
C LEU A 102 8.95 -13.52 9.64
N ALA A 103 8.00 -14.15 8.96
CA ALA A 103 8.31 -15.39 8.24
C ALA A 103 9.39 -15.10 7.19
N ASN A 104 10.41 -15.95 7.11
CA ASN A 104 11.55 -15.74 6.20
C ASN A 104 11.10 -15.56 4.74
N ASP A 105 10.09 -16.33 4.33
CA ASP A 105 9.54 -16.28 2.97
C ASP A 105 8.83 -14.94 2.69
N ALA A 106 8.11 -14.40 3.69
CA ALA A 106 7.46 -13.09 3.59
C ALA A 106 8.50 -11.96 3.50
N TRP A 107 9.58 -12.03 4.29
CA TRP A 107 10.68 -11.06 4.20
C TRP A 107 11.31 -11.07 2.79
N GLY A 108 11.65 -12.25 2.28
CA GLY A 108 12.22 -12.40 0.94
C GLY A 108 11.29 -11.86 -0.15
N ALA A 109 10.00 -12.19 -0.08
CA ALA A 109 9.00 -11.70 -1.01
C ALA A 109 8.83 -10.17 -0.96
N LEU A 110 8.84 -9.58 0.24
CA LEU A 110 8.73 -8.13 0.42
C LEU A 110 9.96 -7.39 -0.14
N VAL A 111 11.15 -7.93 0.10
CA VAL A 111 12.43 -7.42 -0.45
C VAL A 111 12.41 -7.46 -1.98
N GLU A 112 11.95 -8.58 -2.57
CA GLU A 112 11.85 -8.71 -4.03
C GLU A 112 10.77 -7.77 -4.60
N LEU A 113 9.60 -7.66 -3.96
CA LEU A 113 8.54 -6.74 -4.39
C LEU A 113 9.07 -5.29 -4.39
N ARG A 114 9.77 -4.90 -3.33
CA ARG A 114 10.42 -3.59 -3.22
C ARG A 114 11.42 -3.34 -4.34
N ASP A 115 12.23 -4.32 -4.71
CA ASP A 115 13.18 -4.16 -5.82
C ASP A 115 12.50 -3.91 -7.17
N LYS A 116 11.28 -4.43 -7.36
CA LYS A 116 10.51 -4.22 -8.59
C LYS A 116 9.83 -2.85 -8.66
N ILE A 117 9.25 -2.35 -7.56
CA ILE A 117 8.38 -1.16 -7.60
C ILE A 117 8.99 0.10 -6.94
N ALA A 118 9.99 -0.09 -6.08
CA ALA A 118 10.66 0.98 -5.34
C ALA A 118 12.17 0.67 -5.17
N PRO A 119 12.91 0.52 -6.29
CA PRO A 119 14.31 0.12 -6.25
C PRO A 119 15.15 1.13 -5.44
N GLY A 120 16.04 0.61 -4.60
CA GLY A 120 16.92 1.40 -3.74
C GLY A 120 16.32 1.82 -2.38
N GLU A 121 15.03 1.60 -2.17
CA GLU A 121 14.41 1.83 -0.85
C GLU A 121 14.79 0.73 0.14
N LYS A 122 14.74 1.06 1.44
CA LYS A 122 15.01 0.09 2.50
C LYS A 122 13.71 -0.56 2.99
N VAL A 123 13.77 -1.86 3.25
CA VAL A 123 12.76 -2.57 4.05
C VAL A 123 13.11 -2.35 5.52
N ALA A 124 12.22 -1.73 6.29
CA ALA A 124 12.45 -1.36 7.67
C ALA A 124 11.13 -1.13 8.44
N TRP A 125 11.26 -0.86 9.73
CA TRP A 125 10.18 -0.38 10.57
C TRP A 125 10.06 1.15 10.47
N PHE A 126 8.83 1.64 10.39
CA PHE A 126 8.50 3.06 10.33
C PHE A 126 7.34 3.40 11.25
N VAL A 127 7.34 4.65 11.75
CA VAL A 127 6.17 5.27 12.36
C VAL A 127 5.57 6.21 11.33
N VAL A 128 4.29 6.02 11.01
CA VAL A 128 3.61 6.75 9.96
C VAL A 128 2.36 7.41 10.54
N VAL A 129 2.23 8.72 10.36
CA VAL A 129 1.05 9.47 10.78
C VAL A 129 0.17 9.72 9.57
N ASN A 130 -1.09 9.31 9.67
CA ASN A 130 -2.14 9.63 8.72
C ASN A 130 -3.25 10.37 9.45
N GLY A 131 -3.36 11.67 9.22
CA GLY A 131 -4.35 12.52 9.87
C GLY A 131 -5.77 12.37 9.33
N ASP A 132 -6.00 11.59 8.28
CA ASP A 132 -7.31 11.45 7.66
C ASP A 132 -7.46 10.11 6.94
N ILE A 133 -8.00 9.12 7.65
CA ILE A 133 -8.34 7.80 7.10
C ILE A 133 -9.74 7.77 6.45
N GLU A 134 -10.59 8.75 6.78
CA GLU A 134 -11.99 8.83 6.36
C GLU A 134 -12.20 9.83 5.23
N ARG A 135 -11.16 10.15 4.43
CA ARG A 135 -11.38 10.83 3.14
C ARG A 135 -12.47 10.02 2.43
N TRP A 136 -13.68 10.52 2.38
CA TRP A 136 -14.75 9.99 1.57
C TRP A 136 -15.14 11.16 0.73
N ALA A 137 -14.72 11.13 -0.54
CA ALA A 137 -15.35 12.00 -1.51
C ALA A 137 -16.77 11.45 -1.70
N PRO A 138 -17.83 12.25 -1.49
CA PRO A 138 -19.18 11.84 -1.85
C PRO A 138 -19.18 11.28 -3.27
N PRO A 139 -19.96 10.22 -3.57
CA PRO A 139 -20.05 9.71 -4.93
C PRO A 139 -20.34 10.85 -5.90
N THR A 140 -19.47 11.03 -6.89
CA THR A 140 -19.66 12.04 -7.95
C THR A 140 -20.83 11.69 -8.89
N VAL A 141 -21.32 10.44 -8.81
CA VAL A 141 -22.54 9.95 -9.47
C VAL A 141 -23.76 10.59 -8.80
N GLY A 142 -24.11 11.78 -9.27
CA GLY A 142 -25.28 12.56 -8.82
C GLY A 142 -25.08 14.07 -8.88
N LEU A 143 -23.83 14.57 -8.88
CA LEU A 143 -23.56 16.01 -8.90
C LEU A 143 -23.39 16.59 -10.31
N LEU A 144 -23.09 15.74 -11.31
CA LEU A 144 -22.93 16.14 -12.71
C LEU A 144 -24.23 16.15 -13.51
N GLU A 145 -25.31 15.55 -12.99
CA GLU A 145 -26.59 15.44 -13.71
C GLU A 145 -27.47 16.71 -13.60
N GLY A 146 -27.03 17.70 -12.81
CA GLY A 146 -27.79 18.94 -12.56
C GLY A 146 -27.31 20.20 -13.29
N SER A 147 -26.20 20.18 -14.04
CA SER A 147 -25.61 21.40 -14.64
C SER A 147 -25.77 21.53 -16.16
N ALA A 148 -26.75 20.86 -16.75
CA ALA A 148 -27.19 21.10 -18.13
C ALA A 148 -28.59 21.73 -18.16
N GLY A 149 -28.73 22.97 -17.67
CA GLY A 149 -29.98 23.73 -17.74
C GLY A 149 -29.74 25.21 -17.49
N GLY A 150 -29.72 26.02 -18.55
CA GLY A 150 -29.49 27.45 -18.46
C GLY A 150 -30.66 28.25 -17.88
N SER A 151 -30.29 29.34 -17.18
CA SER A 151 -31.00 30.61 -16.94
C SER A 151 -32.41 30.60 -16.31
N ALA A 152 -32.52 31.13 -15.09
CA ALA A 152 -33.12 32.45 -14.78
C ALA A 152 -33.55 32.56 -13.30
N GLY A 153 -33.33 33.73 -12.68
CA GLY A 153 -34.21 34.25 -11.63
C GLY A 153 -33.75 34.16 -10.17
N SER A 154 -33.44 35.34 -9.62
CA SER A 154 -33.69 35.86 -8.27
C SER A 154 -34.09 34.94 -7.10
N GLY A 155 -33.40 35.15 -5.97
CA GLY A 155 -34.09 35.52 -4.73
C GLY A 155 -34.16 34.50 -3.59
N VAL A 156 -33.52 34.87 -2.48
CA VAL A 156 -34.02 34.74 -1.08
C VAL A 156 -34.20 33.33 -0.48
N SER A 157 -33.30 33.06 0.49
CA SER A 157 -33.51 32.54 1.85
C SER A 157 -34.48 31.38 2.14
N GLN A 158 -33.94 30.52 3.01
CA GLN A 158 -34.52 30.02 4.27
C GLN A 158 -35.23 28.66 4.30
N THR A 159 -34.78 27.92 5.32
CA THR A 159 -35.51 27.00 6.22
C THR A 159 -35.71 25.55 5.79
N SER A 160 -35.07 24.68 6.57
CA SER A 160 -35.50 23.31 6.85
C SER A 160 -36.95 23.26 7.32
N PRO A 161 -37.59 22.10 7.17
CA PRO A 161 -38.29 21.53 8.32
C PRO A 161 -37.97 20.04 8.53
N GLU A 162 -37.91 19.69 9.81
CA GLU A 162 -38.01 18.33 10.30
C GLU A 162 -39.47 17.84 10.29
N SER A 163 -39.60 16.51 10.35
CA SER A 163 -40.64 15.72 11.06
C SER A 163 -41.93 15.28 10.34
N GLY A 164 -42.28 14.02 10.63
CA GLY A 164 -43.56 13.33 10.34
C GLY A 164 -43.48 12.43 9.11
N GLY A 165 -43.74 11.12 9.11
CA GLY A 165 -44.43 10.25 10.05
C GLY A 165 -45.10 9.13 9.23
N SER A 166 -44.92 7.88 9.68
CA SER A 166 -45.79 6.71 9.47
C SER A 166 -46.13 6.18 8.04
N SER A 167 -45.61 4.98 7.77
CA SER A 167 -46.29 3.73 7.31
C SER A 167 -47.44 3.80 6.30
N VAL A 168 -47.33 3.05 5.18
CA VAL A 168 -48.33 2.07 4.73
C VAL A 168 -47.65 1.01 3.84
N ILE A 169 -47.92 -0.27 4.13
CA ILE A 169 -47.64 -1.46 3.29
C ILE A 169 -48.84 -1.72 2.36
N ARG A 170 -48.58 -2.06 1.09
CA ARG A 170 -49.33 -2.97 0.16
C ARG A 170 -48.65 -2.85 -1.23
N ASP A 171 -47.98 -3.88 -1.75
CA ASP A 171 -48.49 -5.03 -2.53
C ASP A 171 -49.21 -4.53 -3.83
N ASP A 172 -48.93 -4.97 -5.06
CA ASP A 172 -48.61 -6.31 -5.53
C ASP A 172 -48.11 -6.28 -7.02
N THR A 173 -47.38 -7.33 -7.41
CA THR A 173 -47.29 -7.99 -8.75
C THR A 173 -46.64 -7.34 -10.01
N VAL A 174 -45.59 -7.99 -10.55
CA VAL A 174 -45.50 -8.75 -11.84
C VAL A 174 -44.07 -8.69 -12.46
N MET A 175 -43.55 -9.90 -12.68
CA MET A 175 -42.45 -10.38 -13.53
C MET A 175 -42.02 -9.54 -14.74
N GLU A 176 -40.71 -9.47 -15.00
CA GLU A 176 -40.17 -9.89 -16.31
C GLU A 176 -38.70 -10.34 -16.22
N GLN A 177 -38.46 -11.59 -16.62
CA GLN A 177 -37.15 -12.15 -16.94
C GLN A 177 -36.64 -11.53 -18.24
N THR A 178 -35.40 -11.04 -18.26
CA THR A 178 -34.63 -11.11 -19.50
C THR A 178 -33.17 -11.47 -19.22
N LYS A 179 -32.80 -12.54 -19.91
CA LYS A 179 -31.58 -13.32 -19.86
C LYS A 179 -30.57 -12.67 -20.82
N ALA A 180 -29.37 -12.30 -20.36
CA ALA A 180 -28.25 -12.03 -21.26
C ALA A 180 -26.88 -12.23 -20.59
N GLN A 181 -26.28 -13.37 -20.88
CA GLN A 181 -24.84 -13.65 -20.90
C GLN A 181 -24.56 -14.25 -22.29
N PRO A 182 -23.32 -14.39 -22.78
CA PRO A 182 -22.08 -13.63 -22.52
C PRO A 182 -21.49 -13.11 -23.85
N LYS A 183 -20.45 -12.26 -23.82
CA LYS A 183 -19.59 -12.04 -25.00
C LYS A 183 -18.12 -12.21 -24.63
N GLY A 184 -17.61 -13.40 -24.92
CA GLY A 184 -16.18 -13.64 -25.03
C GLY A 184 -15.64 -13.20 -26.39
N PHE A 185 -14.42 -12.67 -26.41
CA PHE A 185 -13.61 -12.52 -27.61
C PHE A 185 -12.16 -12.99 -27.33
N LYS A 186 -11.85 -14.17 -27.91
CA LYS A 186 -10.62 -14.62 -28.59
C LYS A 186 -9.27 -14.28 -27.91
N LYS A 187 -8.60 -15.23 -27.24
CA LYS A 187 -7.63 -16.21 -27.79
C LYS A 187 -6.71 -15.67 -28.90
N TRP A 188 -5.47 -15.36 -28.52
CA TRP A 188 -4.30 -15.42 -29.40
C TRP A 188 -3.37 -16.54 -28.90
N PHE A 189 -3.33 -17.65 -29.63
CA PHE A 189 -2.25 -18.65 -29.56
C PHE A 189 -1.30 -18.38 -30.73
N GLY A 190 0.02 -18.42 -30.48
CA GLY A 190 1.01 -18.36 -31.55
C GLY A 190 2.43 -18.25 -31.02
N GLY A 191 3.02 -19.38 -30.62
CA GLY A 191 4.36 -19.44 -30.02
C GLY A 191 5.52 -19.51 -31.01
N ARG A 192 6.73 -19.35 -30.46
CA ARG A 192 7.96 -20.15 -30.72
C ARG A 192 9.16 -19.41 -30.14
N GLY A 193 10.01 -20.13 -29.39
CA GLY A 193 11.37 -19.67 -29.14
C GLY A 193 12.05 -20.18 -27.88
N LEU A 194 12.15 -21.51 -27.70
CA LEU A 194 13.14 -22.10 -26.80
C LEU A 194 14.55 -21.67 -27.23
N ARG A 195 15.33 -21.05 -26.35
CA ARG A 195 16.80 -21.21 -26.26
C ARG A 195 17.29 -20.96 -24.82
N LYS A 196 17.63 -22.05 -24.13
CA LYS A 196 18.67 -22.10 -23.08
C LYS A 196 20.02 -22.34 -23.77
N PRO A 197 21.14 -22.00 -23.09
CA PRO A 197 21.98 -23.09 -22.61
C PRO A 197 22.52 -22.92 -21.18
N GLU A 198 22.89 -24.09 -20.65
CA GLU A 198 23.61 -24.45 -19.42
C GLU A 198 24.89 -23.62 -19.16
N SER A 199 25.20 -23.25 -17.91
CA SER A 199 25.89 -24.07 -16.88
C SER A 199 27.26 -24.62 -17.31
N SER A 200 28.32 -24.02 -16.77
CA SER A 200 29.57 -24.73 -16.50
C SER A 200 30.22 -24.22 -15.20
N LYS A 201 30.59 -25.18 -14.37
CA LYS A 201 31.27 -25.04 -13.07
C LYS A 201 32.79 -24.91 -13.25
N ASN A 202 33.37 -24.11 -12.37
CA ASN A 202 34.65 -24.27 -11.64
C ASN A 202 35.95 -24.63 -12.39
N MET A 203 36.96 -23.78 -12.21
CA MET A 203 38.33 -24.21 -11.85
C MET A 203 38.97 -23.30 -10.79
N ARG A 204 39.12 -23.90 -9.60
CA ARG A 204 40.22 -23.85 -8.63
C ARG A 204 41.41 -22.86 -8.82
N ASN A 205 41.64 -22.15 -7.72
CA ASN A 205 42.86 -22.11 -6.87
C ASN A 205 44.02 -21.15 -7.23
N SER A 206 44.24 -20.18 -6.34
CA SER A 206 45.59 -19.83 -5.87
C SER A 206 45.53 -19.29 -4.44
N ASN A 207 46.17 -20.06 -3.56
CA ASN A 207 46.54 -19.80 -2.17
C ASN A 207 46.88 -18.33 -1.83
N MET A 208 46.41 -17.86 -0.68
CA MET A 208 47.32 -17.18 0.26
C MET A 208 46.88 -17.45 1.68
N ASP A 209 47.81 -18.06 2.39
CA ASP A 209 47.85 -18.47 3.78
C ASP A 209 47.96 -17.24 4.69
N ASN A 210 47.16 -17.19 5.76
CA ASN A 210 47.70 -16.83 7.07
C ASN A 210 46.74 -17.23 8.18
N SER A 211 47.12 -18.30 8.86
CA SER A 211 46.57 -18.78 10.13
C SER A 211 46.97 -17.85 11.28
N ILE A 212 45.99 -17.34 12.04
CA ILE A 212 46.12 -17.10 13.49
C ILE A 212 44.78 -17.45 14.16
N LYS A 213 44.71 -18.62 14.83
CA LYS A 213 43.82 -18.92 15.98
C LYS A 213 44.43 -18.23 17.21
N SER A 214 43.81 -17.82 18.32
CA SER A 214 42.57 -18.05 19.11
C SER A 214 42.55 -16.93 20.17
N ASP A 215 41.47 -16.41 20.76
CA ASP A 215 40.64 -16.98 21.86
C ASP A 215 39.70 -15.85 22.38
N PRO A 216 38.55 -16.12 23.04
CA PRO A 216 37.59 -15.11 23.50
C PRO A 216 37.76 -14.78 24.99
N GLY A 217 37.68 -13.49 25.35
CA GLY A 217 37.36 -13.08 26.72
C GLY A 217 38.28 -12.02 27.32
N THR A 218 37.87 -10.76 27.24
CA THR A 218 38.05 -9.75 28.29
C THR A 218 37.24 -8.49 27.91
N PRO A 219 36.34 -7.99 28.77
CA PRO A 219 35.70 -6.69 28.53
C PRO A 219 36.70 -5.54 28.80
N PRO A 220 36.53 -4.38 28.14
CA PRO A 220 37.43 -3.24 28.32
C PRO A 220 37.27 -2.60 29.71
N PRO A 221 38.33 -1.96 30.25
CA PRO A 221 38.26 -1.31 31.56
C PRO A 221 37.44 -0.02 31.52
N LEU A 222 36.73 0.25 32.62
CA LEU A 222 35.97 1.49 32.86
C LEU A 222 36.93 2.69 33.10
N PRO A 223 36.54 3.91 32.69
CA PRO A 223 37.33 5.11 32.93
C PRO A 223 37.34 5.49 34.41
N VAL A 224 38.53 5.74 34.95
CA VAL A 224 38.75 6.22 36.32
C VAL A 224 38.29 7.67 36.43
N ALA A 225 37.37 7.94 37.36
CA ALA A 225 36.95 9.30 37.70
C ALA A 225 38.12 10.06 38.33
N GLY A 226 38.60 11.08 37.63
CA GLY A 226 39.59 12.02 38.15
C GLY A 226 38.97 12.85 39.27
N THR A 227 39.57 12.77 40.45
CA THR A 227 39.30 13.63 41.61
C THR A 227 39.84 15.02 41.30
N ALA A 228 38.96 16.03 41.23
CA ALA A 228 39.37 17.42 41.22
C ALA A 228 39.66 17.88 42.66
N VAL A 229 40.80 18.54 42.82
CA VAL A 229 41.26 19.26 44.03
C VAL A 229 40.49 20.57 44.16
#